data_AF-A0A937G120-F1
#
_entry.id   AF-A0A937G120-F1
#
_cell.length_a   1.000
_cell.length_b   1.000
_cell.length_c   1.000
_cell.angle_alpha   90.00
_cell.angle_beta   90.00
_cell.angle_gamma   90.00
#
_symmetry.space_group_name_H-M   'P 1'
#
loop_
_entity.id
_entity.type
_entity.pdbx_description
1 polymer ?
#
loop_
_entity_poly.entity_id
_entity_poly.type
_entity_poly.pdbx_seq_one_letter_code
_entity_poly.pdbx_strand_id
1 'polypeptide(L)'
;MDKEKMYTNVLRTLKSEDSLNEYELANKLFKSKRVTSDQIRTTYDLLDELLNKGLVNKKKLVKDSVTMDSGNIFESVDNRFSISLDGLTHLKSSSPKTAKATATAIVTTIKKIFIGVAVGLLVWWLTTQSGIF
;
A
#
# COMPACT_ATOMS: atom_id res chain seq x y z
N MET A 1 -16.42 -7.58 -5.18
CA MET A 1 -15.35 -6.63 -4.79
C MET A 1 -14.05 -7.42 -4.69
N ASP A 2 -12.97 -6.92 -5.25
CA ASP A 2 -11.71 -7.66 -5.33
C ASP A 2 -11.02 -7.73 -3.95
N LYS A 3 -10.64 -8.91 -3.48
CA LYS A 3 -10.04 -9.11 -2.14
C LYS A 3 -8.72 -8.35 -2.01
N GLU A 4 -7.92 -8.26 -3.07
CA GLU A 4 -6.65 -7.53 -3.03
C GLU A 4 -6.83 -6.02 -2.81
N LYS A 5 -7.88 -5.46 -3.40
CA LYS A 5 -8.25 -4.06 -3.16
C LYS A 5 -8.65 -3.83 -1.71
N MET A 6 -9.33 -4.79 -1.08
CA MET A 6 -9.66 -4.71 0.35
C MET A 6 -8.43 -4.79 1.23
N TYR A 7 -7.47 -5.71 0.98
CA TYR A 7 -6.22 -5.76 1.75
C TYR A 7 -5.44 -4.45 1.67
N THR A 8 -5.31 -3.89 0.47
CA THR A 8 -4.57 -2.64 0.30
C THR A 8 -5.27 -1.48 1.00
N ASN A 9 -6.60 -1.47 1.02
CA ASN A 9 -7.37 -0.47 1.77
C ASN A 9 -7.19 -0.64 3.29
N VAL A 10 -7.21 -1.86 3.81
CA VAL A 10 -6.95 -2.16 5.22
C VAL A 10 -5.56 -1.68 5.64
N LEU A 11 -4.52 -2.08 4.91
CA LEU A 11 -3.14 -1.68 5.19
C LEU A 11 -2.95 -0.16 5.08
N ARG A 12 -3.62 0.51 4.14
CA ARG A 12 -3.57 1.97 4.01
C ARG A 12 -4.21 2.66 5.21
N THR A 13 -5.35 2.17 5.68
CA THR A 13 -6.03 2.71 6.86
C THR A 13 -5.18 2.54 8.12
N LEU A 14 -4.59 1.35 8.31
CA LEU A 14 -3.66 1.06 9.43
C LEU A 14 -2.32 1.78 9.32
N LYS A 15 -1.94 2.26 8.13
CA LYS A 15 -0.77 3.15 7.98
C LYS A 15 -1.08 4.57 8.44
N SER A 16 -2.31 5.04 8.19
CA SER A 16 -2.74 6.38 8.58
C SER A 16 -3.09 6.50 10.06
N GLU A 17 -3.40 5.37 10.71
CA GLU A 17 -3.80 5.30 12.10
C GLU A 17 -2.87 4.32 12.82
N ASP A 18 -2.11 4.79 13.82
CA ASP A 18 -1.06 4.00 14.48
C ASP A 18 -1.56 2.63 14.98
N SER A 19 -2.81 2.58 15.45
CA SER A 19 -3.45 1.34 15.89
C SER A 19 -4.97 1.46 15.90
N LEU A 20 -5.70 0.46 15.40
CA LEU A 20 -7.18 0.46 15.38
C LEU A 20 -7.74 -0.87 15.88
N ASN A 21 -8.91 -0.85 16.50
CA ASN A 21 -9.68 -2.07 16.75
C ASN A 21 -10.55 -2.46 15.54
N GLU A 22 -11.17 -3.64 15.58
CA GLU A 22 -11.94 -4.20 14.46
C GLU A 22 -13.13 -3.31 14.08
N TYR A 23 -13.79 -2.72 15.07
CA TYR A 23 -14.96 -1.87 14.86
C TYR A 23 -14.59 -0.53 14.21
N GLU A 24 -13.54 0.12 14.69
CA GLU A 24 -13.01 1.36 14.13
C GLU A 24 -12.52 1.16 12.70
N LEU A 25 -11.83 0.06 12.44
CA LEU A 25 -11.36 -0.29 11.11
C LEU A 25 -12.53 -0.53 10.15
N ALA A 26 -13.54 -1.29 10.57
CA ALA A 26 -14.74 -1.52 9.77
C ALA A 26 -15.47 -0.20 9.47
N ASN A 27 -15.61 0.67 10.47
CA ASN A 27 -16.21 1.99 10.30
C ASN A 27 -15.47 2.84 9.25
N LYS A 28 -14.14 2.85 9.29
CA LYS A 28 -13.30 3.57 8.31
C LYS A 28 -13.34 2.94 6.91
N LEU A 29 -13.36 1.61 6.82
CA LEU A 29 -13.40 0.88 5.55
C LEU A 29 -14.72 1.09 4.80
N PHE A 30 -15.83 0.97 5.51
CA PHE A 30 -17.16 1.05 4.91
C PHE A 30 -17.75 2.46 4.92
N LYS A 31 -17.10 3.42 5.60
CA LYS A 31 -17.52 4.84 5.73
C LYS A 31 -19.02 4.98 6.06
N SER A 32 -19.54 4.02 6.79
CA SER A 32 -20.98 3.85 7.00
C SER A 32 -21.34 4.39 8.37
N LYS A 33 -22.41 5.19 8.45
CA LYS A 33 -22.89 5.74 9.73
C LYS A 33 -23.29 4.64 10.73
N ARG A 34 -23.59 3.44 10.23
CA ARG A 34 -23.78 2.21 11.00
C ARG A 34 -23.05 1.08 10.30
N VAL A 35 -22.11 0.46 11.01
CA VAL A 35 -21.43 -0.75 10.55
C VAL A 35 -22.33 -1.95 10.84
N THR A 36 -22.56 -2.80 9.85
CA THR A 36 -23.34 -4.03 10.04
C THR A 36 -22.47 -5.17 10.59
N SER A 37 -23.08 -6.18 11.21
CA SER A 37 -22.35 -7.35 11.72
C SER A 37 -21.55 -8.06 10.62
N ASP A 38 -22.10 -8.17 9.41
CA ASP A 38 -21.40 -8.75 8.25
C ASP A 38 -20.15 -7.97 7.85
N GLN A 39 -20.19 -6.63 7.94
CA GLN A 39 -19.05 -5.77 7.66
C GLN A 39 -17.94 -5.91 8.71
N ILE A 40 -18.32 -6.04 9.99
CA ILE A 40 -17.38 -6.32 11.07
C ILE A 40 -16.73 -7.69 10.85
N ARG A 41 -17.53 -8.72 10.56
CA ARG A 41 -17.04 -10.07 10.27
C ARG A 41 -16.09 -10.09 9.08
N THR A 42 -16.45 -9.41 7.99
CA THR A 42 -15.56 -9.29 6.82
C THR A 42 -14.24 -8.62 7.20
N THR A 43 -14.28 -7.59 8.04
CA THR A 43 -13.06 -6.91 8.52
C THR A 43 -12.21 -7.84 9.38
N TYR A 44 -12.85 -8.65 10.23
CA TYR A 44 -12.19 -9.66 11.04
C TYR A 44 -11.48 -10.70 10.19
N ASP A 45 -12.19 -11.28 9.20
CA ASP A 45 -11.63 -12.28 8.29
C ASP A 45 -10.42 -11.73 7.52
N LEU A 46 -10.48 -10.47 7.09
CA LEU A 46 -9.35 -9.79 6.43
C LEU A 46 -8.17 -9.57 7.37
N LEU A 47 -8.42 -9.16 8.62
CA LEU A 47 -7.37 -8.97 9.62
C LEU A 47 -6.69 -10.28 10.00
N ASP A 48 -7.46 -11.35 10.16
CA ASP A 48 -6.94 -12.69 10.49
C ASP A 48 -6.04 -13.21 9.36
N GLU A 49 -6.44 -13.01 8.10
CA GLU A 49 -5.60 -13.38 6.97
C GLU A 49 -4.33 -12.54 6.87
N LEU A 50 -4.42 -11.23 7.13
CA LEU A 50 -3.25 -10.35 7.15
C LEU A 50 -2.31 -10.66 8.33
N LEU A 51 -2.86 -11.10 9.47
CA LEU A 51 -2.09 -11.58 10.63
C LEU A 51 -1.33 -12.85 10.27
N ASN A 52 -2.02 -13.82 9.67
CA ASN A 52 -1.41 -15.08 9.22
C ASN A 52 -0.30 -14.86 8.19
N LYS A 53 -0.40 -13.78 7.40
CA LYS A 53 0.64 -13.34 6.45
C LYS A 53 1.75 -12.48 7.08
N GLY A 54 1.68 -12.17 8.37
CA GLY A 54 2.66 -11.31 9.06
C GLY A 54 2.62 -9.83 8.64
N LEU A 55 1.58 -9.40 7.92
CA LEU A 55 1.47 -8.04 7.38
C LEU A 55 0.92 -7.04 8.40
N VAL A 56 0.23 -7.53 9.43
CA VAL A 56 -0.28 -6.74 10.55
C VAL A 56 0.08 -7.41 11.86
N ASN A 57 0.16 -6.63 12.93
CA ASN A 57 0.42 -7.11 14.28
C ASN A 57 -0.83 -6.91 15.14
N LYS A 58 -1.12 -7.88 16.00
CA LYS A 58 -2.19 -7.79 17.00
C LYS A 58 -1.57 -7.52 18.37
N LYS A 59 -2.02 -6.47 19.03
CA LYS A 59 -1.66 -6.12 20.40
C LYS A 59 -2.90 -6.28 21.29
N LYS A 60 -2.82 -7.21 22.24
CA LYS A 60 -3.82 -7.35 23.31
C LYS A 60 -3.56 -6.24 24.34
N LEU A 61 -4.53 -5.35 24.53
CA LEU A 61 -4.50 -4.38 25.62
C LEU A 61 -5.50 -4.83 26.69
N VAL A 62 -5.02 -5.08 27.91
CA VAL A 62 -5.91 -5.30 29.05
C VAL A 62 -6.25 -3.92 29.59
N LYS A 63 -7.53 -3.56 29.47
CA LYS A 63 -8.03 -2.22 29.82
C LYS A 63 -8.36 -2.14 31.30
N ASP A 64 -9.05 -3.15 31.80
CA ASP A 64 -9.45 -3.30 33.19
C ASP A 64 -9.38 -4.78 33.59
N SER A 65 -8.97 -5.06 34.82
CA SER A 65 -9.11 -6.39 35.42
C SER A 65 -9.93 -6.27 36.70
N VAL A 66 -11.05 -6.97 36.75
CA VAL A 66 -11.89 -7.05 37.95
C VAL A 66 -11.65 -8.39 38.60
N THR A 67 -11.03 -8.38 39.78
CA THR A 67 -10.90 -9.57 40.63
C THR A 67 -12.15 -9.66 41.51
N MET A 68 -12.92 -10.73 41.34
CA MET A 68 -14.05 -11.03 42.22
C MET A 68 -13.59 -11.77 43.48
N ASP A 69 -14.33 -11.64 44.59
CA ASP A 69 -14.09 -12.39 45.84
C ASP A 69 -14.09 -13.92 45.65
N SER A 70 -14.67 -14.42 44.54
CA SER A 70 -14.61 -15.83 44.14
C SER A 70 -13.27 -16.28 43.54
N GLY A 71 -12.29 -15.37 43.42
CA GLY A 71 -10.99 -15.63 42.79
C GLY A 71 -10.98 -15.57 41.27
N ASN A 72 -12.13 -15.29 40.64
CA ASN A 72 -12.24 -15.13 39.19
C ASN A 72 -11.76 -13.73 38.77
N ILE A 73 -10.89 -13.68 37.76
CA ILE A 73 -10.40 -12.44 37.16
C ILE A 73 -11.12 -12.24 35.82
N PHE A 74 -11.90 -11.16 35.72
CA PHE A 74 -12.50 -10.72 34.46
C PHE A 74 -11.64 -9.63 33.84
N GLU A 75 -10.96 -9.95 32.74
CA GLU A 75 -10.18 -8.99 31.96
C GLU A 75 -11.04 -8.38 30.85
N SER A 76 -11.19 -7.06 30.86
CA SER A 76 -11.65 -6.30 29.71
C SER A 76 -10.49 -6.17 28.73
N VAL A 77 -10.62 -6.82 27.58
CA VAL A 77 -9.56 -6.91 26.57
C VAL A 77 -9.94 -6.08 25.35
N ASP A 78 -9.08 -5.14 24.98
CA ASP A 78 -9.15 -4.38 23.74
C ASP A 78 -8.05 -4.85 22.78
N ASN A 79 -8.46 -5.51 21.70
CA ASN A 79 -7.52 -5.97 20.66
C ASN A 79 -7.30 -4.84 19.66
N ARG A 80 -6.07 -4.36 19.56
CA ARG A 80 -5.71 -3.37 18.55
C ARG A 80 -4.73 -3.91 17.54
N PHE A 81 -4.88 -3.47 16.30
CA PHE A 81 -4.10 -3.92 15.16
C PHE A 81 -3.25 -2.77 14.65
N SER A 82 -2.01 -3.05 14.25
CA SER A 82 -1.11 -2.10 13.62
C SER A 82 -0.45 -2.72 12.40
N ILE A 83 0.03 -1.91 11.47
CA ILE A 83 0.74 -2.42 10.30
C ILE A 83 2.12 -2.95 10.71
N SER A 84 2.51 -4.12 10.20
CA SER A 84 3.85 -4.66 10.38
C SER A 84 4.83 -4.05 9.37
N LEU A 85 6.14 -4.21 9.61
CA LEU A 85 7.17 -3.78 8.67
C LEU A 85 6.98 -4.42 7.29
N ASP A 86 6.59 -5.70 7.26
CA ASP A 86 6.30 -6.44 6.02
C ASP A 86 5.02 -5.95 5.34
N GLY A 87 4.01 -5.53 6.10
CA GLY A 87 2.82 -4.88 5.56
C GLY A 87 3.15 -3.54 4.90
N LEU A 88 4.08 -2.78 5.48
CA LEU A 88 4.52 -1.48 4.97
C LEU A 88 5.32 -1.63 3.66
N THR A 89 6.20 -2.62 3.58
CA THR A 89 6.97 -2.92 2.35
C THR A 89 6.05 -3.43 1.24
N HIS A 90 5.05 -4.26 1.57
CA HIS A 90 4.02 -4.73 0.62
C HIS A 90 3.14 -3.59 0.09
N LEU A 91 2.77 -2.62 0.94
CA LEU A 91 2.04 -1.43 0.50
C LEU A 91 2.89 -0.53 -0.42
N LYS A 92 4.21 -0.48 -0.18
CA LYS A 92 5.14 0.34 -0.97
C LYS A 92 5.46 -0.30 -2.32
N SER A 93 5.57 -1.63 -2.38
CA SER A 93 5.82 -2.37 -3.63
C SER A 93 4.59 -2.40 -4.56
N SER A 94 3.39 -2.47 -3.99
CA SER A 94 2.12 -2.40 -4.74
C SER A 94 1.75 -1.00 -5.23
N SER A 95 2.48 0.05 -4.82
CA SER A 95 2.27 1.42 -5.29
C SER A 95 3.12 1.70 -6.53
N PRO A 96 2.54 1.95 -7.72
CA PRO A 96 3.28 2.31 -8.91
C PRO A 96 3.73 3.77 -8.83
N LYS A 97 4.69 4.09 -7.95
CA LYS A 97 5.16 5.47 -7.78
C LYS A 97 6.66 5.71 -7.91
N THR A 98 7.42 4.75 -8.42
CA THR A 98 8.87 4.98 -8.67
C THR A 98 9.36 4.62 -10.08
N ALA A 99 8.54 4.03 -10.96
CA ALA A 99 8.95 3.82 -12.36
C ALA A 99 8.70 5.04 -13.27
N LYS A 100 8.07 6.11 -12.78
CA LYS A 100 7.73 7.29 -13.61
C LYS A 100 8.79 8.42 -13.56
N ALA A 101 9.67 8.42 -12.55
CA ALA A 101 10.77 9.38 -12.46
C ALA A 101 11.95 9.01 -13.39
N THR A 102 12.27 7.72 -13.51
CA THR A 102 13.39 7.26 -14.34
C THR A 102 13.04 7.17 -15.83
N ALA A 103 11.78 6.91 -16.18
CA ALA A 103 11.36 6.84 -17.59
C ALA A 103 11.42 8.20 -18.32
N THR A 104 11.21 9.31 -17.60
CA THR A 104 11.20 10.65 -18.22
C THR A 104 12.62 11.15 -18.54
N ALA A 105 13.62 10.73 -17.76
CA ALA A 105 15.02 11.06 -18.03
C ALA A 105 15.56 10.29 -19.25
N ILE A 106 15.18 9.02 -19.41
CA ILE A 106 15.64 8.18 -20.52
C ILE A 106 15.00 8.65 -21.85
N VAL A 107 13.70 8.96 -21.86
CA VAL A 107 13.01 9.42 -23.10
C VAL A 107 13.55 10.77 -23.59
N THR A 108 13.94 11.67 -22.69
CA THR A 108 14.48 12.98 -23.08
C THR A 108 15.92 12.88 -23.64
N THR A 109 16.73 11.98 -23.09
CA THR A 109 18.10 11.75 -23.58
C THR A 109 18.11 11.02 -24.93
N ILE A 110 17.25 10.02 -25.13
CA ILE A 110 17.15 9.28 -26.40
C ILE A 110 16.70 10.20 -27.55
N LYS A 111 15.78 11.14 -27.30
CA LYS A 111 15.31 12.07 -28.33
C LYS A 111 16.42 12.99 -28.87
N LYS A 112 17.40 13.37 -28.03
CA LYS A 112 18.55 14.18 -28.48
C LYS A 112 19.53 13.38 -29.35
N ILE A 113 19.75 12.10 -29.05
CA ILE A 113 20.67 11.24 -29.81
C ILE A 113 20.12 10.98 -31.23
N PHE A 114 18.81 10.74 -31.37
CA PHE A 114 18.21 10.47 -32.68
C PHE A 114 18.27 11.67 -33.63
N ILE A 115 18.12 12.89 -33.12
CA ILE A 115 18.21 14.12 -33.92
C ILE A 115 19.66 14.35 -34.39
N GLY A 116 20.66 14.08 -33.53
CA GLY A 116 22.07 14.23 -33.90
C GLY A 116 22.51 13.29 -35.03
N VAL A 117 22.09 12.02 -34.98
CA VAL A 117 22.42 11.02 -36.01
C VAL A 117 21.71 11.32 -37.33
N ALA A 118 20.45 11.78 -37.29
CA ALA A 118 19.70 12.13 -38.51
C ALA A 118 20.27 13.35 -39.24
N VAL A 119 20.73 14.38 -38.50
CA VAL A 119 21.36 15.56 -39.11
C VAL A 119 22.75 15.23 -39.68
N GLY A 120 23.53 14.38 -39.01
CA GLY A 120 24.83 13.94 -39.51
C GLY A 120 24.73 13.14 -40.83
N LEU A 121 23.76 12.23 -40.92
CA LEU A 121 23.53 11.45 -42.15
C LEU A 121 23.01 12.31 -43.30
N LEU A 122 22.19 13.34 -43.03
CA LEU A 122 21.68 14.24 -44.07
C LEU A 122 22.79 15.14 -44.63
N VAL A 123 23.68 15.65 -43.76
CA VAL A 123 24.84 16.46 -44.18
C VAL A 123 25.82 15.63 -45.00
N TRP A 124 26.10 14.39 -44.60
CA TRP A 124 26.97 13.50 -45.35
C TRP A 124 26.38 13.10 -46.71
N TRP A 125 25.07 12.91 -46.81
CA TRP A 125 24.40 12.62 -48.09
C TRP A 125 24.43 13.84 -49.04
N LEU A 126 24.22 15.06 -48.54
CA LEU A 126 24.31 16.28 -49.36
C LEU A 126 25.73 16.58 -49.86
N THR A 127 26.77 16.32 -49.07
CA THR A 127 28.16 16.50 -49.51
C THR A 127 28.63 15.42 -50.47
N THR A 128 28.02 14.23 -50.44
CA THR A 128 28.36 13.13 -51.37
C THR A 128 27.64 13.27 -52.72
N GLN A 129 26.45 13.87 -52.77
CA GLN A 129 25.76 14.21 -54.02
C GLN A 129 26.32 15.46 -54.71
N SER A 130 26.76 16.44 -53.91
CA SER A 130 27.37 17.67 -54.42
C SER A 130 28.87 17.43 -54.61
N GLY A 131 29.24 16.76 -55.69
CA GLY A 131 30.64 16.65 -56.11
C GLY A 131 31.22 18.04 -56.34
N ILE A 132 31.80 18.62 -55.28
CA ILE A 132 32.80 19.69 -55.38
C ILE A 132 34.15 18.97 -55.29
N PHE A 133 34.53 18.42 -56.44
CA PHE A 133 35.91 18.34 -56.89
C PHE A 133 36.02 19.31 -58.07
#